data_AF-A0A2W5Y628-F1
#
_entry.id   AF-A0A2W5Y628-F1
#
_cell.length_a   1.000
_cell.length_b   1.000
_cell.length_c   1.000
_cell.angle_alpha   90.00
_cell.angle_beta   90.00
_cell.angle_gamma   90.00
#
_symmetry.space_group_name_H-M   'P 1'
#
loop_
_entity.id
_entity.type
_entity.pdbx_description
1 polymer ?
#
loop_
_entity_poly.entity_id
_entity_poly.type
_entity_poly.pdbx_seq_one_letter_code
_entity_poly.pdbx_strand_id
1 'polypeptide(L)'
;MIDFGPYRRKEKTLRELSQGLDRNDLKQLTDEIVDQQLQLIAEVQDEDVVFVPNDPQADDTFAAAESERNLAWTLGHVIVHATASSEEGSAQALELARGVEIALGARSRSEVPCEKATTAQFLRQRLTESRRMRQSMLDAWPDAPDLLNEYKSRPESSGRNAFDRFLASLSHDEGHLAQTAEIVRQARTARSSVQPSVT
;
A
#
# COMPACT_ATOMS: atom_id res chain seq x y z
N MET A 1 11.46 10.05 0.89
CA MET A 1 10.10 9.76 1.38
C MET A 1 9.67 10.82 2.37
N ILE A 2 8.39 11.14 2.36
CA ILE A 2 7.75 11.92 3.43
C ILE A 2 7.73 11.12 4.73
N ASP A 3 7.95 11.78 5.86
CA ASP A 3 7.85 11.16 7.18
C ASP A 3 6.39 11.16 7.66
N PHE A 4 5.77 9.98 7.68
CA PHE A 4 4.42 9.78 8.21
C PHE A 4 4.38 9.57 9.73
N GLY A 5 5.52 9.53 10.41
CA GLY A 5 5.62 9.38 11.87
C GLY A 5 4.77 10.39 12.65
N PRO A 6 4.86 11.71 12.37
CA PRO A 6 4.00 12.70 13.01
C PRO A 6 2.50 12.46 12.78
N TYR A 7 2.11 11.99 11.59
CA TYR A 7 0.71 11.63 11.31
C TYR A 7 0.24 10.44 12.15
N ARG A 8 1.05 9.39 12.25
CA ARG A 8 0.73 8.22 13.08
C ARG A 8 0.66 8.54 14.57
N ARG A 9 1.53 9.43 15.05
CA ARG A 9 1.51 9.95 16.42
C ARG A 9 0.42 11.00 16.65
N LYS A 10 -0.36 11.35 15.62
CA LYS A 10 -1.43 12.37 15.64
C LYS A 10 -0.93 13.78 15.99
N GLU A 11 0.34 14.05 15.72
CA GLU A 11 0.98 15.36 15.88
C GLU A 11 0.73 16.27 14.68
N LYS A 12 0.56 15.68 13.50
CA LYS A 12 0.19 16.37 12.25
C LYS A 12 -0.97 15.65 11.56
N THR A 13 -1.79 16.41 10.87
CA THR A 13 -2.79 15.93 9.92
C THR A 13 -2.14 15.63 8.57
N LEU A 14 -2.82 14.85 7.72
CA LEU A 14 -2.41 14.68 6.32
C LEU A 14 -2.43 16.01 5.55
N ARG A 15 -3.31 16.94 5.94
CA ARG A 15 -3.36 18.29 5.36
C ARG A 15 -2.10 19.09 5.67
N GLU A 16 -1.56 18.99 6.88
CA GLU A 16 -0.30 19.63 7.24
C GLU A 16 0.91 18.97 6.57
N LEU A 17 0.83 17.66 6.29
CA LEU A 17 1.86 16.95 5.53
C LEU A 17 1.80 17.24 4.03
N SER A 18 0.61 17.55 3.48
CA SER A 18 0.44 17.90 2.06
C SER A 18 0.73 19.36 1.74
N GLN A 19 0.95 20.22 2.76
CA GLN A 19 1.26 21.62 2.54
C GLN A 19 2.53 21.80 1.70
N GLY A 20 2.40 22.54 0.59
CA GLY A 20 3.50 22.85 -0.31
C GLY A 20 3.85 21.72 -1.28
N LEU A 21 3.18 20.58 -1.22
CA LEU A 21 3.34 19.53 -2.23
C LEU A 21 2.59 19.89 -3.50
N ASP A 22 3.18 19.53 -4.63
CA ASP A 22 2.52 19.50 -5.93
C ASP A 22 2.31 18.06 -6.43
N ARG A 23 1.76 17.93 -7.63
CA ARG A 23 1.52 16.63 -8.27
C ARG A 23 2.81 15.85 -8.56
N ASN A 24 3.91 16.53 -8.88
CA ASN A 24 5.20 15.89 -9.15
C ASN A 24 5.79 15.31 -7.86
N ASP A 25 5.62 16.01 -6.72
CA ASP A 25 6.00 15.47 -5.42
C ASP A 25 5.25 14.16 -5.13
N LEU A 26 3.94 14.09 -5.42
CA LEU A 26 3.16 12.85 -5.26
C LEU A 26 3.66 11.71 -6.15
N LYS A 27 4.10 12.02 -7.38
CA LYS A 27 4.72 11.02 -8.28
C LYS A 27 6.05 10.53 -7.73
N GLN A 28 6.91 11.44 -7.29
CA GLN A 28 8.19 11.08 -6.69
C GLN A 28 7.99 10.21 -5.44
N LEU A 29 7.06 10.57 -4.56
CA LEU A 29 6.72 9.77 -3.39
C LEU A 29 6.20 8.37 -3.77
N THR A 30 5.45 8.27 -4.88
CA THR A 30 5.02 6.98 -5.43
C THR A 30 6.19 6.15 -5.95
N ASP A 31 7.16 6.78 -6.63
CA ASP A 31 8.36 6.11 -7.09
C ASP A 31 9.17 5.56 -5.90
N GLU A 32 9.44 6.42 -4.92
CA GLU A 32 10.23 6.11 -3.73
C GLU A 32 9.66 4.97 -2.88
N ILE A 33 8.33 4.90 -2.71
CA ILE A 33 7.72 3.83 -1.94
C ILE A 33 7.76 2.49 -2.70
N VAL A 34 7.49 2.52 -4.01
CA VAL A 34 7.54 1.30 -4.81
C VAL A 34 8.98 0.82 -5.00
N ASP A 35 9.96 1.73 -5.07
CA ASP A 35 11.38 1.36 -5.14
C ASP A 35 11.83 0.66 -3.86
N GLN A 36 11.36 1.12 -2.70
CA GLN A 36 11.62 0.42 -1.44
C GLN A 36 10.96 -0.95 -1.38
N GLN A 37 9.71 -1.09 -1.83
CA GLN A 37 9.05 -2.39 -1.90
C GLN A 37 9.80 -3.35 -2.83
N LEU A 38 10.20 -2.89 -4.03
CA LEU A 38 10.99 -3.66 -4.99
C LEU A 38 12.36 -4.05 -4.41
N GLN A 39 13.01 -3.15 -3.69
CA GLN A 39 14.30 -3.41 -3.05
C GLN A 39 14.17 -4.48 -1.95
N LEU A 40 13.13 -4.43 -1.12
CA LEU A 40 12.86 -5.44 -0.10
C LEU A 40 12.67 -6.84 -0.70
N ILE A 41 12.06 -6.93 -1.88
CA ILE A 41 11.81 -8.21 -2.56
C ILE A 41 12.84 -8.55 -3.64
N ALA A 42 13.96 -7.82 -3.73
CA ALA A 42 14.91 -7.95 -4.84
C ALA A 42 15.41 -9.39 -5.03
N GLU A 43 15.74 -10.08 -3.93
CA GLU A 43 16.29 -11.44 -3.95
C GLU A 43 15.30 -12.51 -3.44
N VAL A 44 14.02 -12.17 -3.37
CA VAL A 44 12.94 -13.12 -3.04
C VAL A 44 12.82 -14.15 -4.17
N GLN A 45 12.68 -15.42 -3.77
CA GLN A 45 12.39 -16.57 -4.63
C GLN A 45 10.92 -17.00 -4.47
N ASP A 46 10.42 -17.85 -5.36
CA ASP A 46 8.99 -18.26 -5.34
C ASP A 46 8.59 -18.93 -4.02
N GLU A 47 9.47 -19.73 -3.42
CA GLU A 47 9.22 -20.32 -2.09
C GLU A 47 9.16 -19.28 -0.96
N ASP A 48 9.88 -18.16 -1.09
CA ASP A 48 9.80 -17.06 -0.13
C ASP A 48 8.45 -16.31 -0.22
N VAL A 49 7.79 -16.35 -1.38
CA VAL A 49 6.51 -15.65 -1.63
C VAL A 49 5.34 -16.31 -0.90
N VAL A 50 5.33 -17.65 -0.91
CA VAL A 50 4.26 -18.47 -0.32
C VAL A 50 4.58 -18.91 1.11
N PHE A 51 5.76 -18.56 1.63
CA PHE A 51 6.13 -18.81 3.01
C PHE A 51 5.13 -18.16 3.97
N VAL A 52 4.60 -18.95 4.91
CA VAL A 52 3.71 -18.47 5.96
C VAL A 52 4.58 -18.05 7.16
N PRO A 53 4.66 -16.75 7.47
CA PRO A 53 5.48 -16.27 8.57
C PRO A 53 4.86 -16.60 9.93
N ASN A 54 5.69 -16.61 10.97
CA ASN A 54 5.20 -16.58 12.34
C ASN A 54 4.88 -15.13 12.71
N ASP A 55 3.58 -14.82 12.82
CA ASP A 55 3.06 -13.53 13.26
C ASP A 55 2.02 -13.73 14.38
N PRO A 56 2.45 -13.72 15.65
CA PRO A 56 1.55 -13.84 16.79
C PRO A 56 0.58 -12.66 16.95
N GLN A 57 0.79 -11.57 16.22
CA GLN A 57 -0.03 -10.36 16.26
C GLN A 57 -0.95 -10.23 15.05
N ALA A 58 -1.04 -11.25 14.19
CA ALA A 58 -1.95 -11.26 13.06
C ALA A 58 -3.41 -11.04 13.51
N ASP A 59 -4.03 -9.98 13.00
CA ASP A 59 -5.43 -9.61 13.24
C ASP A 59 -5.99 -8.89 11.99
N ASP A 60 -6.44 -9.67 11.02
CA ASP A 60 -7.13 -9.19 9.84
C ASP A 60 -8.63 -9.03 10.11
N THR A 61 -9.01 -7.81 10.50
CA THR A 61 -10.41 -7.46 10.77
C THR A 61 -11.32 -7.49 9.54
N PHE A 62 -10.75 -7.70 8.34
CA PHE A 62 -11.46 -7.75 7.06
C PHE A 62 -11.37 -9.13 6.39
N ALA A 63 -10.88 -10.15 7.11
CA ALA A 63 -10.79 -11.51 6.61
C ALA A 63 -12.14 -12.02 6.05
N ALA A 64 -12.08 -12.81 4.99
CA ALA A 64 -13.29 -13.35 4.33
C ALA A 64 -14.06 -14.31 5.25
N ALA A 65 -13.34 -15.03 6.12
CA ALA A 65 -13.89 -15.88 7.16
C ALA A 65 -13.27 -15.57 8.53
N GLU A 66 -14.06 -15.71 9.61
CA GLU A 66 -13.57 -15.50 10.99
C GLU A 66 -12.40 -16.43 11.34
N SER A 67 -12.36 -17.64 10.77
CA SER A 67 -11.24 -18.58 10.94
C SER A 67 -9.93 -18.08 10.34
N GLU A 68 -9.97 -17.11 9.43
CA GLU A 68 -8.81 -16.55 8.75
C GLU A 68 -8.29 -15.28 9.40
N ARG A 69 -9.05 -14.68 10.33
CA ARG A 69 -8.73 -13.42 10.99
C ARG A 69 -7.33 -13.37 11.61
N ASN A 70 -6.94 -14.44 12.30
CA ASN A 70 -5.65 -14.49 13.00
C ASN A 70 -4.57 -15.24 12.19
N LEU A 71 -4.78 -15.42 10.88
CA LEU A 71 -3.78 -16.04 10.01
C LEU A 71 -2.74 -15.03 9.57
N ALA A 72 -1.48 -15.44 9.66
CA ALA A 72 -0.38 -14.63 9.19
C ALA A 72 -0.44 -14.48 7.66
N TRP A 73 -0.22 -13.26 7.18
CA TRP A 73 -0.20 -12.96 5.76
C TRP A 73 1.12 -13.39 5.13
N THR A 74 1.05 -14.08 3.99
CA THR A 74 2.23 -14.34 3.15
C THR A 74 2.73 -13.06 2.50
N LEU A 75 3.96 -13.09 1.98
CA LEU A 75 4.48 -11.96 1.20
C LEU A 75 3.57 -11.63 0.02
N GLY A 76 3.02 -12.66 -0.65
CA GLY A 76 2.04 -12.50 -1.71
C GLY A 76 0.82 -11.70 -1.29
N HIS A 77 0.24 -12.03 -0.14
CA HIS A 77 -0.91 -11.32 0.42
C HIS A 77 -0.57 -9.84 0.67
N VAL A 78 0.51 -9.54 1.41
CA VAL A 78 0.86 -8.16 1.75
C VAL A 78 1.00 -7.28 0.51
N ILE A 79 1.65 -7.78 -0.56
CA ILE A 79 1.85 -7.02 -1.80
C ILE A 79 0.54 -6.77 -2.54
N VAL A 80 -0.34 -7.76 -2.68
CA VAL A 80 -1.63 -7.54 -3.40
C VAL A 80 -2.55 -6.60 -2.62
N HIS A 81 -2.57 -6.69 -1.28
CA HIS A 81 -3.37 -5.81 -0.43
C HIS A 81 -2.86 -4.36 -0.45
N ALA A 82 -1.55 -4.17 -0.30
CA ALA A 82 -0.94 -2.84 -0.32
C ALA A 82 -1.19 -2.14 -1.67
N THR A 83 -0.90 -2.83 -2.77
CA THR A 83 -1.10 -2.27 -4.12
C THR A 83 -2.56 -1.93 -4.41
N ALA A 84 -3.51 -2.80 -4.03
CA ALA A 84 -4.93 -2.51 -4.24
C ALA A 84 -5.44 -1.34 -3.38
N SER A 85 -4.99 -1.24 -2.12
CA SER A 85 -5.32 -0.12 -1.24
C SER A 85 -4.77 1.20 -1.76
N SER A 86 -3.58 1.19 -2.35
CA SER A 86 -2.95 2.37 -2.95
C SER A 86 -3.56 2.81 -4.26
N GLU A 87 -3.96 1.86 -5.10
CA GLU A 87 -4.70 2.16 -6.33
C GLU A 87 -6.07 2.74 -6.05
N GLU A 88 -6.80 2.21 -5.08
CA GLU A 88 -8.07 2.81 -4.62
C GLU A 88 -7.86 4.24 -4.12
N GLY A 89 -6.85 4.47 -3.28
CA GLY A 89 -6.51 5.81 -2.81
C GLY A 89 -6.19 6.77 -3.94
N SER A 90 -5.48 6.31 -4.98
CA SER A 90 -5.12 7.11 -6.15
C SER A 90 -6.31 7.40 -7.04
N ALA A 91 -7.20 6.43 -7.25
CA ALA A 91 -8.43 6.59 -8.03
C ALA A 91 -9.38 7.57 -7.35
N GLN A 92 -9.56 7.43 -6.04
CA GLN A 92 -10.38 8.35 -5.25
C GLN A 92 -9.79 9.76 -5.21
N ALA A 93 -8.46 9.89 -5.14
CA ALA A 93 -7.82 11.20 -5.22
C ALA A 93 -8.06 11.88 -6.58
N LEU A 94 -8.03 11.12 -7.68
CA LEU A 94 -8.40 11.61 -9.02
C LEU A 94 -9.87 12.04 -9.10
N GLU A 95 -10.80 11.24 -8.54
CA GLU A 95 -12.22 11.61 -8.45
C GLU A 95 -12.40 12.94 -7.71
N LEU A 96 -11.79 13.06 -6.54
CA LEU A 96 -11.85 14.29 -5.73
C LEU A 96 -11.29 15.50 -6.48
N ALA A 97 -10.12 15.34 -7.11
CA ALA A 97 -9.47 16.39 -7.89
C ALA A 97 -10.33 16.90 -9.06
N ARG A 98 -11.26 16.09 -9.55
CA ARG A 98 -12.22 16.42 -10.61
C ARG A 98 -13.56 16.94 -10.09
N GLY A 99 -13.72 17.10 -8.77
CA GLY A 99 -14.97 17.52 -8.15
C GLY A 99 -16.02 16.41 -8.04
N VAL A 100 -15.63 15.14 -8.16
CA VAL A 100 -16.55 14.01 -7.98
C VAL A 100 -16.66 13.68 -6.50
N GLU A 101 -17.89 13.67 -5.98
CA GLU A 101 -18.16 13.27 -4.60
C GLU A 101 -17.99 11.75 -4.42
N ILE A 102 -17.33 11.36 -3.33
CA ILE A 102 -17.15 9.96 -2.95
C ILE A 102 -18.10 9.65 -1.80
N ALA A 103 -18.98 8.67 -2.01
CA ALA A 103 -19.91 8.22 -0.98
C ALA A 103 -19.17 7.69 0.26
N LEU A 104 -19.75 7.93 1.43
CA LEU A 104 -19.23 7.43 2.70
C LEU A 104 -19.14 5.90 2.66
N GLY A 105 -17.97 5.36 3.00
CA GLY A 105 -17.72 3.92 2.96
C GLY A 105 -17.59 3.31 1.55
N ALA A 106 -17.57 4.13 0.50
CA ALA A 106 -17.36 3.63 -0.86
C ALA A 106 -16.02 2.89 -0.98
N ARG A 107 -16.09 1.70 -1.59
CA ARG A 107 -14.96 0.86 -1.93
C ARG A 107 -14.89 0.78 -3.45
N SER A 108 -13.73 1.12 -4.00
CA SER A 108 -13.45 1.01 -5.44
C SER A 108 -12.28 0.07 -5.73
N ARG A 109 -11.63 -0.48 -4.68
CA ARG A 109 -10.60 -1.50 -4.85
C ARG A 109 -11.15 -2.80 -5.44
N SER A 110 -10.37 -3.38 -6.34
CA SER A 110 -10.50 -4.78 -6.78
C SER A 110 -9.18 -5.46 -6.44
N GLU A 111 -9.21 -6.36 -5.46
CA GLU A 111 -8.01 -7.05 -5.00
C GLU A 111 -7.79 -8.33 -5.82
N VAL A 112 -6.54 -8.58 -6.22
CA VAL A 112 -6.18 -9.87 -6.79
C VAL A 112 -6.20 -10.90 -5.66
N PRO A 113 -6.90 -12.05 -5.79
CA PRO A 113 -6.87 -13.09 -4.76
C PRO A 113 -5.43 -13.47 -4.40
N CYS A 114 -5.10 -13.47 -3.11
CA CYS A 114 -3.73 -13.63 -2.64
C CYS A 114 -3.14 -15.00 -2.99
N GLU A 115 -3.97 -16.02 -3.18
CA GLU A 115 -3.59 -17.37 -3.60
C GLU A 115 -3.02 -17.41 -5.02
N LYS A 116 -3.24 -16.35 -5.82
CA LYS A 116 -2.62 -16.18 -7.15
C LYS A 116 -1.22 -15.58 -7.07
N ALA A 117 -0.86 -14.94 -5.95
CA ALA A 117 0.42 -14.28 -5.77
C ALA A 117 1.48 -15.29 -5.29
N THR A 118 1.93 -16.17 -6.19
CA THR A 118 2.78 -17.32 -5.83
C THR A 118 4.23 -17.22 -6.28
N THR A 119 4.58 -16.26 -7.14
CA THR A 119 5.94 -16.13 -7.69
C THR A 119 6.54 -14.77 -7.44
N ALA A 120 7.86 -14.71 -7.30
CA ALA A 120 8.59 -13.47 -7.11
C ALA A 120 8.47 -12.56 -8.35
N GLN A 121 8.36 -13.17 -9.55
CA GLN A 121 8.08 -12.42 -10.78
C GLN A 121 6.71 -11.73 -10.72
N PHE A 122 5.67 -12.43 -10.26
CA PHE A 122 4.34 -11.85 -10.11
C PHE A 122 4.36 -10.63 -9.18
N LEU A 123 5.03 -10.71 -8.04
CA LEU A 123 5.11 -9.57 -7.10
C LEU A 123 5.78 -8.34 -7.74
N ARG A 124 6.91 -8.53 -8.44
CA ARG A 124 7.62 -7.43 -9.12
C ARG A 124 6.76 -6.80 -10.21
N GLN A 125 6.06 -7.62 -11.00
CA GLN A 125 5.12 -7.15 -12.02
C GLN A 125 3.97 -6.38 -11.39
N ARG A 126 3.40 -6.89 -10.29
CA ARG A 126 2.28 -6.26 -9.59
C ARG A 126 2.63 -4.88 -9.05
N LEU A 127 3.82 -4.75 -8.44
CA LEU A 127 4.35 -3.47 -7.96
C LEU A 127 4.60 -2.48 -9.11
N THR A 128 5.19 -2.96 -10.21
CA THR A 128 5.47 -2.14 -11.40
C THR A 128 4.17 -1.65 -12.07
N GLU A 129 3.17 -2.53 -12.17
CA GLU A 129 1.85 -2.17 -12.67
C GLU A 129 1.17 -1.14 -11.76
N SER A 130 1.22 -1.35 -10.44
CA SER A 130 0.65 -0.42 -9.47
C SER A 130 1.28 0.97 -9.59
N ARG A 131 2.61 1.06 -9.69
CA ARG A 131 3.33 2.32 -9.95
C ARG A 131 2.78 3.02 -11.19
N ARG A 132 2.72 2.32 -12.32
CA ARG A 132 2.21 2.86 -13.60
C ARG A 132 0.78 3.38 -13.45
N MET A 133 -0.10 2.63 -12.82
CA MET A 133 -1.51 3.02 -12.62
C MET A 133 -1.62 4.29 -11.77
N ARG A 134 -0.94 4.33 -10.63
CA ARG A 134 -0.97 5.47 -9.70
C ARG A 134 -0.43 6.75 -10.34
N GLN A 135 0.68 6.64 -11.08
CA GLN A 135 1.22 7.78 -11.84
C GLN A 135 0.26 8.24 -12.95
N SER A 136 -0.36 7.31 -13.69
CA SER A 136 -1.35 7.64 -14.71
C SER A 136 -2.57 8.36 -14.12
N MET A 137 -3.00 7.97 -12.92
CA MET A 137 -4.09 8.65 -12.22
C MET A 137 -3.70 10.07 -11.80
N LEU A 138 -2.45 10.29 -11.36
CA LEU A 138 -1.93 11.64 -11.12
C LEU A 138 -1.86 12.47 -12.42
N ASP A 139 -1.37 11.88 -13.51
CA ASP A 139 -1.33 12.54 -14.83
C ASP A 139 -2.70 13.01 -15.31
N ALA A 140 -3.75 12.27 -14.95
CA ALA A 140 -5.13 12.61 -15.30
C ALA A 140 -5.76 13.72 -14.43
N TRP A 141 -5.06 14.24 -13.42
CA TRP A 141 -5.58 15.37 -12.63
C TRP A 141 -5.71 16.63 -13.51
N PRO A 142 -6.77 17.44 -13.32
CA PRO A 142 -6.82 18.78 -13.89
C PRO A 142 -5.62 19.62 -13.43
N ASP A 143 -5.16 20.55 -14.27
CA ASP A 143 -4.09 21.48 -13.87
C ASP A 143 -4.50 22.35 -12.67
N ALA A 144 -5.80 22.61 -12.52
CA ALA A 144 -6.41 23.22 -11.34
C ALA A 144 -7.36 22.21 -10.67
N PRO A 145 -6.87 21.35 -9.77
CA PRO A 145 -7.70 20.36 -9.09
C PRO A 145 -8.67 21.02 -8.10
N ASP A 146 -9.86 20.46 -7.92
CA ASP A 146 -10.79 20.89 -6.87
C ASP A 146 -10.30 20.41 -5.50
N LEU A 147 -9.78 21.35 -4.70
CA LEU A 147 -9.28 21.08 -3.35
C LEU A 147 -10.28 21.41 -2.24
N LEU A 148 -11.46 21.93 -2.60
CA LEU A 148 -12.59 22.15 -1.68
C LEU A 148 -13.47 20.91 -1.57
N ASN A 149 -13.45 20.04 -2.59
CA ASN A 149 -14.09 18.74 -2.53
C ASN A 149 -13.36 17.81 -1.54
N GLU A 150 -14.08 17.31 -0.55
CA GLU A 150 -13.51 16.53 0.56
C GLU A 150 -14.26 15.23 0.81
N TYR A 151 -13.51 14.15 0.91
CA TYR A 151 -13.99 12.84 1.34
C TYR A 151 -13.89 12.67 2.86
N LYS A 152 -14.91 12.04 3.46
CA LYS A 152 -14.89 11.61 4.85
C LYS A 152 -14.94 10.09 4.94
N SER A 153 -14.05 9.49 5.72
CA SER A 153 -14.07 8.04 5.98
C SER A 153 -15.14 7.63 6.99
N ARG A 154 -15.57 8.55 7.85
CA ARG A 154 -16.62 8.41 8.87
C ARG A 154 -17.38 9.73 9.01
N PRO A 155 -18.66 9.74 9.41
CA PRO A 155 -19.45 10.98 9.53
C PRO A 155 -18.74 12.09 10.35
N GLU A 156 -18.06 11.70 11.43
CA GLU A 156 -17.36 12.56 12.37
C GLU A 156 -15.92 12.91 11.99
N SER A 157 -15.36 12.28 10.94
CA SER A 157 -13.97 12.52 10.53
C SER A 157 -13.79 13.85 9.80
N SER A 158 -12.62 14.46 9.96
CA SER A 158 -12.20 15.59 9.12
C SER A 158 -12.17 15.17 7.65
N GLY A 159 -12.59 16.08 6.78
CA GLY A 159 -12.53 15.89 5.34
C GLY A 159 -11.10 15.75 4.83
N ARG A 160 -10.93 14.99 3.75
CA ARG A 160 -9.68 14.79 3.02
C ARG A 160 -9.89 15.21 1.58
N ASN A 161 -9.15 16.19 1.11
CA ASN A 161 -9.14 16.51 -0.32
C ASN A 161 -8.32 15.48 -1.12
N ALA A 162 -8.13 15.75 -2.41
CA ALA A 162 -7.36 14.88 -3.30
C ALA A 162 -5.93 14.57 -2.78
N PHE A 163 -5.18 15.58 -2.32
CA PHE A 163 -3.83 15.38 -1.79
C PHE A 163 -3.82 14.53 -0.52
N ASP A 164 -4.69 14.86 0.43
CA ASP A 164 -4.79 14.12 1.69
C ASP A 164 -5.17 12.66 1.44
N ARG A 165 -6.09 12.42 0.48
CA ARG A 165 -6.51 11.06 0.12
C ARG A 165 -5.37 10.27 -0.50
N PHE A 166 -4.59 10.88 -1.37
CA PHE A 166 -3.42 10.25 -1.99
C PHE A 166 -2.34 9.95 -0.94
N LEU A 167 -2.00 10.91 -0.08
CA LEU A 167 -1.03 10.70 1.01
C LEU A 167 -1.49 9.63 2.01
N ALA A 168 -2.78 9.54 2.31
CA ALA A 168 -3.32 8.48 3.16
C ALA A 168 -2.99 7.08 2.61
N SER A 169 -2.99 6.94 1.28
CA SER A 169 -2.66 5.68 0.60
C SER A 169 -1.17 5.36 0.66
N LEU A 170 -0.31 6.37 0.47
CA LEU A 170 1.15 6.24 0.67
C LEU A 170 1.51 5.88 2.12
N SER A 171 0.84 6.50 3.10
CA SER A 171 1.02 6.17 4.51
C SER A 171 0.61 4.74 4.86
N HIS A 172 -0.34 4.17 4.13
CA HIS A 172 -0.77 2.79 4.28
C HIS A 172 0.27 1.83 3.70
N ASP A 173 0.77 2.10 2.48
CA ASP A 173 1.87 1.32 1.89
C ASP A 173 3.11 1.30 2.78
N GLU A 174 3.54 2.46 3.28
CA GLU A 174 4.71 2.58 4.15
C GLU A 174 4.53 1.75 5.43
N GLY A 175 3.30 1.67 5.95
CA GLY A 175 2.96 0.83 7.11
C GLY A 175 3.21 -0.66 6.90
N HIS A 176 3.22 -1.15 5.65
CA HIS A 176 3.49 -2.55 5.30
C HIS A 176 4.97 -2.83 5.00
N LEU A 177 5.86 -1.83 4.98
CA LEU A 177 7.29 -2.06 4.70
C LEU A 177 7.96 -2.91 5.78
N ALA A 178 7.70 -2.63 7.06
CA ALA A 178 8.27 -3.39 8.17
C ALA A 178 7.77 -4.84 8.18
N GLN A 179 6.48 -5.05 7.93
CA GLN A 179 5.88 -6.38 7.78
C GLN A 179 6.53 -7.14 6.62
N THR A 180 6.66 -6.49 5.46
CA THR A 180 7.33 -7.06 4.28
C THR A 180 8.76 -7.47 4.58
N ALA A 181 9.54 -6.59 5.22
CA ALA A 181 10.92 -6.87 5.59
C ALA A 181 11.04 -8.07 6.54
N GLU A 182 10.13 -8.18 7.53
CA GLU A 182 10.13 -9.28 8.49
C GLU A 182 9.75 -10.62 7.83
N ILE A 183 8.76 -10.64 6.95
CA ILE A 183 8.39 -11.84 6.18
C ILE A 183 9.59 -12.32 5.34
N VAL A 184 10.23 -11.40 4.61
CA VAL A 184 11.41 -11.72 3.79
C VAL A 184 12.55 -12.26 4.65
N ARG A 185 12.79 -11.69 5.84
CA ARG A 185 13.82 -12.16 6.78
C ARG A 185 13.53 -13.59 7.25
N GLN A 186 12.30 -13.88 7.65
CA GLN A 186 11.90 -15.22 8.10
C GLN A 186 12.00 -16.25 6.97
N ALA A 187 11.47 -15.93 5.79
CA ALA A 187 11.52 -16.79 4.60
C ALA A 187 12.97 -17.15 4.22
N ARG A 188 13.86 -16.17 4.15
CA ARG A 188 15.29 -16.38 3.87
C ARG A 188 15.97 -17.28 4.92
N THR A 189 15.61 -17.11 6.19
CA THR A 189 16.13 -17.95 7.28
C THR A 189 15.68 -19.40 7.11
N ALA A 190 14.40 -19.62 6.78
CA ALA A 190 13.86 -20.95 6.52
C ALA A 190 14.55 -21.61 5.31
N ARG A 191 14.66 -20.89 4.19
CA ARG A 191 15.31 -21.38 2.96
C ARG A 191 16.78 -21.74 3.18
N SER A 192 17.53 -20.92 3.91
CA SER A 192 18.94 -21.18 4.22
C SER A 192 19.12 -22.38 5.16
N SER A 193 18.12 -22.68 6.00
CA SER A 193 18.15 -23.83 6.90
C SER A 193 17.83 -25.15 6.19
N VAL A 194 17.22 -25.10 4.99
CA VAL A 194 16.89 -26.26 4.17
C VAL A 194 18.02 -26.65 3.22
N GLN A 195 18.91 -25.73 2.85
CA GLN A 195 20.11 -26.05 2.06
C GLN A 195 21.22 -26.63 2.98
N PRO A 196 21.60 -27.92 2.84
CA PRO A 196 22.68 -28.47 3.67
C PRO A 196 24.00 -27.80 3.29
N SER A 197 24.82 -27.51 4.30
CA SER A 197 26.19 -27.01 4.14
C SER A 197 26.97 -27.99 3.26
N VAL A 198 27.20 -27.61 2.01
CA VAL A 198 28.17 -28.31 1.15
C VAL A 198 29.54 -28.04 1.77
N THR A 199 30.12 -29.10 2.32
CA THR A 199 31.48 -29.12 2.87
C THR A 199 32.50 -29.33 1.77
#